data_AF-A0A0R3L4N0-F1
#
_entry.id   AF-A0A0R3L4N0-F1
#
_cell.length_a   1.000
_cell.length_b   1.000
_cell.length_c   1.000
_cell.angle_alpha   90.00
_cell.angle_beta   90.00
_cell.angle_gamma   90.00
#
_symmetry.space_group_name_H-M   'P 1'
#
loop_
_entity.id
_entity.type
_entity.pdbx_description
1 polymer ?
#
loop_
_entity_poly.entity_id
_entity_poly.type
_entity_poly.pdbx_seq_one_letter_code
_entity_poly.pdbx_strand_id
1 'polypeptide(L)' 'MATIASASLSAPAHATAGLAKPLAELRAFWRQFIARAFHPYRPELHYMRGPGPAWRAKHPGRLN' A
#
# COMPACT_ATOMS: atom_id res chain seq x y z
N MET A 1 59.24 -8.29 24.48
CA MET A 1 57.94 -7.59 24.49
C MET A 1 57.04 -8.27 23.47
N ALA A 2 55.89 -8.81 23.89
CA ALA A 2 54.96 -9.48 22.99
C ALA A 2 53.73 -8.58 22.77
N THR A 3 53.50 -8.19 21.52
CA THR A 3 52.36 -7.35 21.12
C THR A 3 51.27 -8.25 20.56
N ILE A 4 50.14 -8.34 21.25
CA ILE A 4 48.95 -9.05 20.76
C ILE A 4 48.15 -8.05 19.93
N ALA A 5 48.14 -8.24 18.61
CA ALA A 5 47.31 -7.45 17.72
C ALA A 5 45.88 -8.03 17.72
N SER A 6 44.91 -7.23 18.16
CA SER A 6 43.49 -7.55 18.00
C SER A 6 43.08 -7.29 16.56
N ALA A 7 42.77 -8.35 15.81
CA ALA A 7 42.14 -8.23 14.50
C ALA A 7 40.62 -8.26 14.66
N SER A 8 39.95 -7.21 14.19
CA SER A 8 38.49 -7.15 14.12
C SER A 8 38.02 -8.02 12.95
N LEU A 9 37.33 -9.13 13.23
CA LEU A 9 36.69 -9.91 12.18
C LEU A 9 35.48 -9.13 11.64
N SER A 10 35.62 -8.58 10.43
CA SER A 10 34.51 -8.01 9.68
C SER A 10 33.57 -9.16 9.28
N ALA A 11 32.36 -9.16 9.82
CA ALA A 11 31.34 -10.15 9.48
C ALA A 11 31.01 -10.05 7.98
N PRO A 12 30.95 -11.16 7.23
CA PRO A 12 30.70 -11.09 5.81
C PRO A 12 29.24 -10.65 5.59
N ALA A 13 29.07 -9.46 5.03
CA ALA A 13 27.76 -8.90 4.64
C ALA A 13 27.02 -9.73 3.57
N HIS A 14 27.64 -10.80 3.07
CA HIS A 14 27.18 -11.57 1.91
C HIS A 14 26.17 -12.68 2.27
N ALA A 15 26.12 -13.15 3.51
CA ALA A 15 25.19 -14.20 3.92
C ALA A 15 23.73 -13.68 4.03
N THR A 16 23.56 -12.42 4.44
CA THR A 16 22.24 -11.77 4.57
C THR A 16 21.72 -11.21 3.26
N ALA A 17 22.59 -10.89 2.30
CA ALA A 17 22.19 -10.31 1.02
C ALA A 17 21.32 -11.25 0.15
N GLY A 18 21.53 -12.57 0.25
CA GLY A 18 20.74 -13.57 -0.47
C GLY A 18 19.30 -13.69 0.03
N LEU A 19 19.10 -13.63 1.35
CA LEU A 19 17.77 -13.67 1.99
C LEU A 19 17.06 -12.31 1.96
N ALA A 20 17.81 -11.20 1.86
CA ALA A 20 17.25 -9.86 1.78
C ALA A 20 16.45 -9.61 0.49
N LYS A 21 16.82 -10.26 -0.63
CA LYS A 21 16.11 -10.12 -1.91
C LYS A 21 14.67 -10.63 -1.87
N PRO A 22 14.39 -11.91 -1.50
CA PRO A 22 13.02 -12.41 -1.44
C PRO A 22 12.19 -11.69 -0.37
N LEU A 23 12.80 -11.31 0.76
CA LEU A 23 12.10 -10.53 1.78
C LEU A 23 11.73 -9.12 1.29
N ALA A 24 12.59 -8.48 0.49
CA ALA A 24 12.33 -7.17 -0.09
C ALA A 24 11.18 -7.21 -1.11
N GLU A 25 11.14 -8.24 -1.95
CA GLU A 25 10.05 -8.48 -2.91
C GLU A 25 8.73 -8.76 -2.19
N LEU A 26 8.76 -9.63 -1.18
CA LEU A 26 7.60 -9.94 -0.35
C LEU A 26 7.06 -8.68 0.34
N ARG A 27 7.94 -7.84 0.91
CA ARG A 27 7.55 -6.57 1.51
C ARG A 27 6.93 -5.61 0.49
N ALA A 28 7.49 -5.53 -0.72
CA ALA A 28 6.95 -4.69 -1.79
C ALA A 28 5.54 -5.15 -2.21
N PHE A 29 5.34 -6.45 -2.35
CA PHE A 29 4.05 -7.06 -2.61
C PHE A 29 3.03 -6.73 -1.53
N TRP A 30 3.36 -6.96 -0.24
CA TRP A 30 2.45 -6.65 0.87
C TRP A 30 2.06 -5.18 0.92
N ARG A 31 3.00 -4.27 0.62
CA ARG A 31 2.73 -2.83 0.60
C ARG A 31 1.73 -2.47 -0.51
N GLN A 32 1.86 -3.05 -1.70
CA GLN A 32 0.89 -2.86 -2.78
C GLN A 32 -0.46 -3.52 -2.48
N PHE A 33 -0.44 -4.71 -1.89
CA PHE A 33 -1.64 -5.44 -1.51
C PHE A 33 -2.47 -4.65 -0.50
N ILE A 34 -1.86 -4.18 0.60
CA ILE A 34 -2.55 -3.38 1.62
C ILE A 34 -3.11 -2.10 1.01
N ALA A 35 -2.32 -1.38 0.20
CA ALA A 35 -2.78 -0.16 -0.46
C ALA A 35 -4.01 -0.39 -1.36
N ARG A 36 -4.12 -1.56 -2.00
CA ARG A 36 -5.24 -1.90 -2.87
C ARG A 36 -6.43 -2.48 -2.10
N ALA A 37 -6.17 -3.35 -1.13
CA ALA A 37 -7.19 -4.04 -0.34
C ALA A 37 -7.92 -3.08 0.60
N PHE A 38 -7.20 -2.13 1.18
CA PHE A 38 -7.77 -1.13 2.10
C PHE A 38 -7.99 0.22 1.42
N HIS A 39 -8.02 0.28 0.09
CA HIS A 39 -8.41 1.50 -0.61
C HIS A 39 -9.89 1.77 -0.29
N PRO A 40 -10.24 2.88 0.36
CA PRO A 40 -11.63 3.20 0.65
C PRO A 40 -12.44 3.20 -0.64
N TYR A 41 -13.54 2.45 -0.66
CA TYR A 41 -14.52 2.59 -1.72
C TYR A 41 -15.04 4.02 -1.64
N ARG A 42 -14.73 4.83 -2.67
CA ARG A 42 -15.24 6.19 -2.84
C ARG A 42 -16.47 6.14 -3.74
N PRO A 43 -17.67 5.90 -3.17
CA PRO A 43 -18.91 5.93 -3.94
C PRO A 43 -19.10 7.26 -4.67
N GLU A 44 -18.43 8.34 -4.23
CA GLU A 44 -18.49 9.67 -4.86
C GLU A 44 -18.05 9.72 -6.32
N LEU A 45 -17.17 8.83 -6.74
CA LEU A 45 -16.80 8.71 -8.15
C LEU A 45 -17.86 7.96 -8.97
N HIS A 46 -18.69 7.15 -8.30
CA HIS A 46 -19.67 6.27 -8.92
C HIS A 46 -21.10 6.86 -8.86
N TYR A 47 -21.36 7.83 -7.97
CA TYR A 47 -22.64 8.52 -7.86
C TYR A 47 -22.73 9.83 -8.67
N MET A 48 -21.96 10.01 -9.73
CA MET A 48 -22.06 11.21 -10.58
C MET A 48 -23.33 11.23 -11.49
N ARG A 49 -24.41 10.58 -11.08
CA ARG A 49 -25.76 10.89 -11.57
C ARG A 49 -26.60 11.22 -10.35
N GLY A 50 -26.78 12.52 -10.12
CA GLY A 50 -27.84 13.01 -9.24
C GLY A 50 -29.21 12.44 -9.63
N PRO A 51 -30.28 12.75 -8.89
CA PRO A 51 -31.57 12.10 -9.04
C PRO A 51 -31.99 11.93 -10.50
N GLY A 52 -32.05 10.67 -10.93
CA GLY A 52 -32.39 10.30 -12.30
C GLY A 52 -33.82 10.73 -12.66
N PRO A 53 -34.20 10.64 -13.95
CA PRO A 53 -35.53 11.04 -14.40
C PRO A 53 -36.67 10.36 -13.62
N ALA A 54 -36.49 9.08 -13.27
CA ALA A 54 -37.45 8.33 -12.46
C ALA A 54 -37.63 8.86 -11.03
N TRP A 55 -36.58 9.45 -10.45
CA TRP A 55 -36.65 10.09 -9.14
C TRP A 55 -37.38 11.44 -9.22
N ARG A 56 -37.11 12.24 -10.27
CA ARG A 56 -37.76 13.53 -10.50
C ARG A 56 -39.25 13.39 -10.85
N ALA A 57 -39.63 12.33 -11.56
CA ALA A 57 -41.03 12.04 -11.84
C ALA A 57 -41.84 11.74 -10.56
N LYS A 58 -41.19 11.16 -9.54
CA LYS A 58 -41.82 10.88 -8.22
C LYS A 58 -41.83 12.08 -7.30
N HIS A 59 -40.91 13.02 -7.50
CA HIS A 59 -40.79 14.24 -6.71
C HIS A 59 -40.85 15.44 -7.66
N PRO A 60 -42.03 15.71 -8.25
CA PRO A 60 -42.23 16.98 -8.93
C PRO A 60 -41.95 18.05 -7.89
N GLY A 61 -40.84 18.76 -8.04
CA GLY A 61 -40.47 19.82 -7.11
C GLY A 61 -41.68 20.73 -6.96
N ARG A 62 -42.04 21.05 -5.71
CA ARG A 62 -42.96 22.16 -5.44
C ARG A 62 -42.27 23.41 -5.99
N LEU A 63 -42.52 23.69 -7.27
CA LEU A 63 -42.20 24.96 -7.91
C LEU A 63 -43.10 25.98 -7.21
N ASN A 64 -42.48 26.81 -6.36
CA ASN A 64 -43.07 28.08 -5.96
C ASN A 64 -42.93 29.05 -7.14
#